data_AF-A0A6N8JJ70-F1
#
_entry.id   AF-A0A6N8JJ70-F1
#
_cell.length_a   1.000
_cell.length_b   1.000
_cell.length_c   1.000
_cell.angle_alpha   90.00
_cell.angle_beta   90.00
_cell.angle_gamma   90.00
#
_symmetry.space_group_name_H-M   'P 1'
#
loop_
_entity.id
_entity.type
_entity.pdbx_description
1 polymer ?
#
loop_
_entity_poly.entity_id
_entity_poly.type
_entity_poly.pdbx_seq_one_letter_code
_entity_poly.pdbx_strand_id
1 'polypeptide(L)'
;MDEQTAVNLALDAYRALDSIGQDVAQLRDLGSKQLELLQNQPAEVPNPADDEAQALSAEADSADWVTEVHTSVEVPQTFFADVMGMQYMQVAASAFILVALLLNVGVNLFLAFFKHWR
;
A
#
# COMPACT_ATOMS: atom_id res chain seq x y z
N MET A 1 3.69 -6.57 -31.31
CA MET A 1 4.28 -5.48 -30.52
C MET A 1 5.77 -5.51 -30.83
N ASP A 2 6.32 -4.41 -31.31
CA ASP A 2 7.69 -4.37 -31.83
C ASP A 2 8.71 -4.37 -30.67
N GLU A 3 9.84 -5.06 -30.83
CA GLU A 3 10.84 -5.28 -29.77
C GLU A 3 11.41 -3.95 -29.27
N GLN A 4 11.56 -2.97 -30.17
CA GLN A 4 11.94 -1.59 -29.84
C GLN A 4 10.94 -0.89 -28.92
N THR A 5 9.64 -1.21 -29.02
CA THR A 5 8.61 -0.61 -28.17
C THR A 5 8.72 -1.13 -26.74
N ALA A 6 9.01 -2.42 -26.56
CA ALA A 6 9.21 -3.03 -25.25
C ALA A 6 10.47 -2.51 -24.56
N VAL A 7 11.56 -2.30 -25.31
CA VAL A 7 12.81 -1.74 -24.79
C VAL A 7 12.62 -0.30 -24.34
N ASN A 8 11.94 0.54 -25.13
CA ASN A 8 11.66 1.92 -24.75
C ASN A 8 10.77 2.00 -23.51
N LEU A 9 9.75 1.14 -23.41
CA LEU A 9 8.88 1.07 -22.23
C LEU A 9 9.65 0.66 -20.97
N ALA A 10 10.56 -0.31 -21.08
CA ALA A 10 11.41 -0.73 -19.96
C ALA A 10 12.37 0.39 -19.52
N LEU A 11 12.90 1.15 -20.47
CA LEU A 11 13.81 2.27 -20.20
C LEU A 11 13.08 3.45 -19.52
N ASP A 12 11.86 3.74 -19.95
CA ASP A 12 11.00 4.75 -19.33
C ASP A 12 10.55 4.33 -17.93
N ALA A 13 10.19 3.05 -17.74
CA ALA A 13 9.86 2.52 -16.43
C ALA A 13 11.05 2.59 -15.45
N TYR A 14 12.26 2.31 -15.92
CA TYR A 14 13.47 2.45 -15.11
C TYR A 14 13.72 3.90 -14.67
N ARG A 15 13.57 4.87 -15.58
CA ARG A 15 13.72 6.30 -15.26
C ARG A 15 12.66 6.79 -14.29
N ALA A 16 11.41 6.32 -14.43
CA ALA A 16 10.33 6.65 -13.51
C ALA A 16 10.63 6.11 -12.11
N LEU A 17 11.13 4.88 -12.00
CA LEU A 17 11.50 4.28 -10.71
C LEU A 17 12.67 5.02 -10.03
N ASP A 18 13.67 5.46 -10.80
CA ASP A 18 14.79 6.25 -10.27
C ASP A 18 14.32 7.61 -9.73
N SER A 19 13.44 8.30 -10.46
CA SER A 19 12.82 9.55 -10.01
C SER A 19 12.02 9.36 -8.71
N ILE A 20 11.22 8.30 -8.60
CA ILE A 20 10.45 8.00 -7.39
C ILE A 20 11.40 7.74 -6.20
N GLY A 21 12.52 7.05 -6.43
CA GLY A 21 13.53 6.84 -5.40
C GLY A 21 14.12 8.15 -4.85
N GLN A 22 14.36 9.13 -5.72
CA GLN A 22 14.83 10.46 -5.34
C GLN A 22 13.77 11.23 -4.54
N ASP A 23 12.50 11.16 -4.93
CA ASP A 23 11.39 11.81 -4.22
C ASP A 23 11.20 11.25 -2.81
N VAL A 24 11.31 9.92 -2.65
CA VAL A 24 11.22 9.24 -1.34
C VAL A 24 12.38 9.67 -0.43
N ALA A 25 13.60 9.81 -0.96
CA ALA A 25 14.74 10.28 -0.19
C ALA A 25 14.56 11.72 0.30
N GLN A 26 13.98 12.60 -0.53
CA GLN A 26 13.67 13.98 -0.15
C GLN A 26 12.57 14.05 0.92
N LEU A 27 11.50 13.26 0.79
CA LEU A 27 10.43 13.19 1.79
C LEU A 27 10.95 12.70 3.14
N ARG A 28 11.86 11.72 3.14
CA ARG A 28 12.50 11.23 4.36
C ARG A 28 13.32 12.31 5.05
N ASP A 29 14.11 13.09 4.30
CA ASP A 29 14.93 14.18 4.84
C ASP A 29 14.07 15.32 5.41
N LEU A 30 12.97 15.67 4.72
CA LEU A 30 11.99 16.63 5.23
C LEU A 30 11.32 16.13 6.52
N GLY A 31 10.91 14.86 6.56
CA GLY A 31 10.29 14.24 7.73
C GLY A 31 11.22 14.21 8.95
N SER A 32 12.51 13.89 8.76
CA SER A 32 13.48 13.91 9.85
C SER A 32 13.72 15.31 10.41
N LYS A 33 13.79 16.33 9.54
CA LYS A 33 13.93 17.73 9.98
C LYS A 33 12.71 18.22 10.75
N GLN A 34 11.51 17.84 10.32
CA GLN A 34 10.28 18.20 11.03
C GLN A 34 10.20 17.50 12.41
N LEU A 35 10.62 16.24 12.49
CA LEU A 35 10.68 15.52 13.76
C LEU A 35 11.72 16.15 14.72
N GLU A 36 12.88 16.55 14.20
CA GLU A 36 13.90 17.25 14.99
C GLU A 36 13.41 18.61 15.50
N LEU A 37 12.64 19.34 14.69
CA LEU A 37 11.99 20.59 15.12
C LEU A 37 10.94 20.37 16.23
N LEU A 38 10.18 19.27 16.16
CA LEU A 38 9.21 18.91 17.21
C LEU A 38 9.90 18.44 18.50
N GLN A 39 11.03 17.74 18.41
CA GLN A 39 11.80 17.30 19.58
C GLN A 39 12.52 18.46 20.28
N ASN A 40 12.92 19.49 19.54
CA ASN A 40 13.60 20.67 20.07
C ASN A 40 12.63 21.76 20.57
N GLN A 41 11.32 21.58 20.41
CA GLN A 41 10.34 22.41 21.11
C GLN A 41 10.27 21.96 22.57
N PRO A 42 10.61 22.81 23.55
CA PRO A 42 10.31 22.50 24.94
C PRO A 42 8.79 22.47 25.05
N ALA A 43 8.25 21.26 25.20
CA ALA A 43 6.87 21.10 25.62
C ALA A 43 6.81 21.60 27.07
N GLU A 44 6.49 22.88 27.26
CA GLU A 44 5.84 23.35 28.48
C GLU A 44 4.48 22.63 28.54
N VAL A 45 4.52 21.37 28.98
CA VAL A 45 3.34 20.67 29.46
C VAL A 45 3.19 21.18 30.89
N PRO A 46 2.18 22.01 31.20
CA PRO A 46 1.85 22.30 32.59
C PRO A 46 1.65 20.94 33.26
N ASN A 47 2.46 20.62 34.27
CA ASN A 47 2.23 19.42 35.06
C ASN A 47 0.88 19.62 35.76
N PRO A 48 -0.19 18.89 35.37
CA PRO A 48 -1.48 19.08 36.00
C PRO A 48 -1.34 18.48 37.39
N ALA A 49 -1.16 19.35 38.38
CA ALA A 49 -1.11 18.95 39.77
C ALA A 49 -2.45 18.28 40.12
N ASP A 50 -2.42 16.94 40.15
CA ASP A 50 -3.24 15.93 40.83
C ASP A 50 -4.78 15.98 40.75
N ASP A 51 -5.41 17.14 40.54
CA ASP A 51 -6.87 17.30 40.54
C ASP A 51 -7.48 17.19 39.13
N GLU A 52 -6.85 17.78 38.10
CA GLU A 52 -7.31 17.66 36.71
C GLU A 52 -7.04 16.27 36.10
N ALA A 53 -5.97 15.60 36.55
CA ALA A 53 -5.65 14.23 36.16
C ALA A 53 -6.68 13.22 36.73
N GLN A 54 -7.23 13.47 37.93
CA GLN A 54 -8.34 12.67 38.46
C GLN A 54 -9.64 12.91 37.68
N ALA A 55 -9.92 14.15 37.27
CA ALA A 55 -11.08 14.45 36.42
C ALA A 55 -11.00 13.76 35.05
N LEU A 56 -9.82 13.75 34.41
CA LEU A 56 -9.58 13.01 33.17
C LEU A 56 -9.66 11.49 33.35
N SER A 57 -9.32 10.95 34.53
CA SER A 57 -9.43 9.53 34.82
C SER A 57 -10.88 9.09 35.06
N ALA A 58 -11.69 9.98 35.66
CA ALA A 58 -13.13 9.78 35.81
C ALA A 58 -13.88 9.89 34.45
N GLU A 59 -13.41 10.76 33.56
CA GLU A 59 -13.96 10.91 32.21
C GLU A 59 -13.48 9.79 31.26
N ALA A 60 -12.26 9.25 31.45
CA ALA A 60 -11.69 8.19 30.61
C ALA A 60 -12.42 6.83 30.72
N ASP A 61 -13.08 6.57 31.83
CA ASP A 61 -13.95 5.38 32.01
C ASP A 61 -15.31 5.55 31.31
N SER A 62 -15.67 6.77 30.93
CA SER A 62 -16.75 6.99 29.98
C SER A 62 -16.15 6.95 28.57
N ALA A 63 -16.58 6.00 27.75
CA ALA A 63 -16.21 5.95 26.34
C ALA A 63 -16.78 7.14 25.51
N ASP A 64 -17.10 8.26 26.16
CA ASP A 64 -17.74 9.45 25.59
C ASP A 64 -16.81 10.22 24.64
N TRP A 65 -15.49 9.96 24.72
CA TRP A 65 -14.50 10.41 23.76
C TRP A 65 -14.42 9.54 22.49
N VAL A 66 -15.02 8.34 22.50
CA VAL A 66 -15.23 7.53 21.30
C VAL A 66 -16.58 7.94 20.71
N THR A 67 -16.56 8.92 19.83
CA THR A 67 -17.70 9.13 18.92
C THR A 67 -17.75 7.94 17.96
N GLU A 68 -18.50 6.91 18.31
CA GLU A 68 -18.90 5.88 17.35
C GLU A 68 -19.72 6.58 16.26
N VAL A 69 -19.08 6.81 15.11
CA VAL A 69 -19.76 7.31 13.92
C VAL A 69 -20.65 6.19 13.40
N HIS A 70 -21.84 6.08 13.97
CA HIS A 70 -22.91 5.24 13.43
C HIS A 70 -23.39 5.88 12.13
N THR A 71 -22.76 5.50 11.02
CA THR A 71 -23.34 5.70 9.71
C THR A 71 -24.62 4.87 9.64
N SER A 72 -25.77 5.54 9.61
CA SER A 72 -27.10 4.93 9.43
C SER A 72 -27.33 4.38 8.01
N VAL A 73 -26.27 4.29 7.21
CA VAL A 73 -26.32 3.67 5.89
C VAL A 73 -26.17 2.16 6.10
N GLU A 74 -27.30 1.46 6.08
CA GLU A 74 -27.33 0.00 5.94
C GLU A 74 -26.46 -0.39 4.74
N VAL A 75 -25.36 -1.08 5.00
CA VAL A 75 -24.51 -1.62 3.95
C VAL A 75 -25.38 -2.61 3.16
N PRO A 76 -25.55 -2.42 1.83
CA PRO A 76 -26.36 -3.32 1.02
C PRO A 76 -25.91 -4.77 1.24
N GLN A 77 -26.84 -5.69 1.45
CA GLN A 77 -26.50 -7.08 1.79
C GLN A 77 -25.60 -7.76 0.75
N THR A 78 -25.59 -7.27 -0.49
CA THR A 78 -24.74 -7.77 -1.57
C THR A 78 -23.36 -7.13 -1.61
N PHE A 79 -23.09 -6.05 -0.89
CA PHE A 79 -21.84 -5.29 -0.97
C PHE A 79 -20.61 -6.18 -0.75
N PHE A 80 -20.61 -6.99 0.32
CA PHE A 80 -19.50 -7.91 0.59
C PHE A 80 -19.43 -9.06 -0.42
N ALA A 81 -20.57 -9.53 -0.94
CA ALA A 81 -20.60 -10.55 -1.99
C ALA A 81 -20.03 -10.02 -3.31
N ASP A 82 -20.35 -8.78 -3.68
CA ASP A 82 -19.90 -8.11 -4.90
C ASP A 82 -18.41 -7.76 -4.81
N VAL A 83 -17.93 -7.29 -3.66
CA VAL A 83 -16.51 -7.02 -3.40
C VAL A 83 -15.69 -8.32 -3.47
N MET A 84 -16.15 -9.39 -2.80
CA MET A 84 -15.48 -10.69 -2.85
C MET A 84 -15.55 -11.32 -4.24
N GLY A 85 -16.63 -11.11 -4.99
CA GLY A 85 -16.78 -11.55 -6.37
C GLY A 85 -15.81 -10.85 -7.33
N MET A 86 -15.63 -9.53 -7.18
CA MET A 86 -14.63 -8.78 -7.95
C MET A 86 -13.20 -9.25 -7.63
N GLN A 87 -12.88 -9.47 -6.36
CA GLN A 87 -11.58 -9.99 -5.96
C GLN A 87 -11.34 -11.40 -6.52
N TYR A 88 -12.34 -12.27 -6.51
CA TYR A 88 -12.23 -13.62 -7.08
C TYR A 88 -11.96 -13.59 -8.59
N MET A 89 -12.66 -12.75 -9.35
CA MET A 89 -12.41 -12.56 -10.79
C MET A 89 -10.99 -12.08 -11.07
N GLN A 90 -10.47 -11.14 -10.27
CA GLN A 90 -9.10 -10.64 -10.41
C GLN A 90 -8.07 -11.74 -10.11
N VAL A 91 -8.27 -12.53 -9.06
CA VAL A 91 -7.38 -13.64 -8.72
C VAL A 91 -7.40 -14.71 -9.81
N ALA A 92 -8.58 -15.10 -10.29
CA ALA A 92 -8.71 -16.08 -11.37
C ALA A 92 -8.05 -15.60 -12.68
N ALA A 93 -8.25 -14.33 -13.04
CA ALA A 93 -7.59 -13.73 -14.22
C ALA A 93 -6.07 -13.69 -14.05
N SER A 94 -5.57 -13.31 -12.87
CA SER A 94 -4.13 -13.27 -12.60
C SER A 94 -3.49 -14.66 -12.67
N ALA A 95 -4.16 -15.69 -12.11
CA ALA A 95 -3.72 -17.08 -12.21
C ALA A 95 -3.72 -17.57 -13.67
N PHE A 96 -4.74 -17.23 -14.45
CA PHE A 96 -4.80 -17.59 -15.87
C PHE A 96 -3.65 -16.97 -16.67
N ILE A 97 -3.38 -15.67 -16.46
CA ILE A 97 -2.24 -14.98 -17.10
C ILE A 97 -0.92 -15.64 -16.71
N LEU A 98 -0.75 -15.99 -15.43
CA LEU A 98 0.46 -16.63 -14.93
C LEU A 98 0.68 -18.01 -15.58
N VAL A 99 -0.38 -18.83 -15.68
CA VAL A 99 -0.33 -20.13 -16.38
C VAL A 99 -0.01 -19.95 -17.87
N ALA A 100 -0.64 -18.98 -18.53
CA ALA A 100 -0.37 -18.69 -19.93
C ALA A 100 1.09 -18.26 -20.15
N LEU A 101 1.66 -17.46 -19.25
CA LEU A 101 3.05 -17.05 -19.30
C LEU A 101 4.01 -18.23 -19.06
N LEU A 102 3.73 -19.07 -18.06
CA LEU A 102 4.51 -20.28 -17.81
C LEU A 102 4.49 -21.25 -19.00
N LEU A 103 3.33 -21.44 -19.64
CA LEU A 103 3.21 -22.26 -20.83
C LEU A 103 3.98 -21.66 -22.01
N ASN A 104 3.87 -20.35 -22.23
CA ASN A 104 4.58 -19.69 -23.32
C ASN A 104 6.11 -19.81 -23.14
N VAL A 105 6.62 -19.49 -21.94
CA VAL A 105 8.05 -19.63 -21.62
C VAL A 105 8.47 -21.09 -21.70
N GLY A 106 7.72 -22.00 -21.09
CA GLY A 106 8.03 -23.43 -21.05
C GLY A 106 8.08 -24.07 -22.44
N VAL A 107 7.12 -23.74 -23.32
CA VAL A 107 7.08 -24.24 -24.70
C VAL A 107 8.26 -23.70 -25.50
N ASN A 108 8.56 -22.40 -25.40
CA ASN A 108 9.72 -21.82 -26.10
C ASN A 108 11.04 -22.42 -25.61
N LEU A 109 11.19 -22.60 -24.29
CA LEU A 109 12.38 -23.22 -23.71
C LEU A 109 12.51 -24.68 -24.16
N PHE A 110 11.41 -25.44 -24.13
CA PHE A 110 11.37 -26.82 -24.60
C PHE A 110 11.76 -26.91 -26.08
N LEU A 111 11.18 -26.09 -26.96
CA LEU A 111 11.51 -26.08 -28.38
C LEU A 111 12.98 -25.68 -28.63
N ALA A 112 13.50 -24.71 -27.89
CA ALA A 112 14.90 -24.29 -28.00
C ALA A 112 15.86 -25.42 -27.59
N PHE A 113 15.59 -26.11 -26.48
CA PHE A 113 16.39 -27.26 -26.04
C PHE A 113 16.26 -28.45 -26.99
N PHE A 114 15.04 -28.77 -27.45
CA PHE A 114 14.81 -29.89 -28.36
C PHE A 114 15.53 -29.70 -29.70
N LYS A 115 15.64 -28.45 -30.17
CA LYS A 115 16.42 -28.09 -31.37
C LYS A 115 17.93 -28.27 -31.19
N HIS A 116 18.44 -28.19 -29.97
CA HIS A 116 19.86 -28.44 -29.66
C HIS A 116 20.16 -29.90 -29.32
N TRP A 117 19.14 -30.70 -29.04
CA TRP A 117 19.25 -32.11 -28.64
C TRP A 117 19.20 -33.09 -29.82
N ARG A 118 18.68 -32.67 -30.97
CA ARG A 118 18.69 -33.42 -32.23
C ARG A 118 19.78 -32.91 -33.17
#